data_AF-A0A673CM77-F1
#
_entry.id   AF-A0A673CM77-F1
#
_cell.length_a   1.000
_cell.length_b   1.000
_cell.length_c   1.000
_cell.angle_alpha   90.00
_cell.angle_beta   90.00
_cell.angle_gamma   90.00
#
_symmetry.space_group_name_H-M   'P 1'
#
loop_
_entity.id
_entity.type
_entity.pdbx_description
1 polymer ?
#
loop_
_entity_poly.entity_id
_entity_poly.type
_entity_poly.pdbx_seq_one_letter_code
_entity_poly.pdbx_strand_id
1 'polypeptide(L)'
;LLIYIIDYFVLCVGQRQFHDQYFDTSAFNLTLKDMWLRKRKGCWELKCPASLCSRYQEITDLSKSKRQRNAEEQCLSEDESWLKELNLGCFAEFTTVRRSFTVDEDGVQIDLDQADFGYSVGEIEVIVSDGGDVQSALEKIRKTAERLGELTDEQKTLLGGKMNVFLKRHRPEHYEELLKEHVL
;
A
#
# COMPACT_ATOMS: atom_id res chain seq x y z
N LEU A 1 -3.94 -4.50 26.19
CA LEU A 1 -4.41 -5.85 25.82
C LEU A 1 -3.84 -6.33 24.48
N LEU A 2 -3.85 -5.53 23.41
CA LEU A 2 -3.30 -5.88 22.08
C LEU A 2 -1.84 -6.36 22.10
N ILE A 3 -0.99 -5.86 23.01
CA ILE A 3 0.42 -6.25 23.09
C ILE A 3 0.61 -7.70 23.56
N TYR A 4 -0.29 -8.25 24.39
CA TYR A 4 -0.15 -9.60 24.95
C TYR A 4 -0.74 -10.71 24.07
N ILE A 5 -1.62 -10.37 23.12
CA ILE A 5 -2.24 -11.33 22.18
C ILE A 5 -1.28 -11.68 21.03
N ILE A 6 -0.34 -10.77 20.72
CA ILE A 6 0.64 -10.90 19.64
C ILE A 6 1.65 -12.05 19.92
N ASP A 7 1.95 -12.37 21.18
CA ASP A 7 3.08 -13.26 21.50
C ASP A 7 2.82 -14.77 21.33
N TYR A 8 1.59 -15.24 21.06
CA TYR A 8 1.30 -16.69 21.00
C TYR A 8 0.95 -17.28 19.63
N PHE A 9 0.66 -16.46 18.61
CA PHE A 9 0.31 -16.98 17.27
C PHE A 9 0.77 -16.14 16.08
N VAL A 10 1.47 -15.04 16.33
CA VAL A 10 2.09 -14.26 15.27
C VAL A 10 3.58 -14.15 15.52
N LEU A 11 4.37 -14.31 14.46
CA LEU A 11 5.81 -14.19 14.49
C LEU A 11 6.20 -12.84 13.91
N CYS A 12 7.01 -12.07 14.64
CA CYS A 12 7.57 -10.83 14.13
C CYS A 12 8.56 -11.14 13.01
N VAL A 13 8.27 -10.66 11.79
CA VAL A 13 9.16 -10.78 10.63
C VAL A 13 10.22 -9.69 10.68
N GLY A 14 9.84 -8.49 11.12
CA GLY A 14 10.77 -7.39 11.31
C GLY A 14 10.12 -6.02 11.26
N GLN A 15 10.97 -5.00 11.28
CA GLN A 15 10.58 -3.61 11.17
C GLN A 15 11.36 -2.93 10.04
N ARG A 16 10.69 -2.10 9.26
CA ARG A 16 11.30 -1.30 8.20
C ARG A 16 10.75 0.12 8.19
N GLN A 17 11.57 1.06 7.75
CA GLN A 17 11.17 2.42 7.48
C GLN A 17 11.37 2.70 5.99
N PHE A 18 10.39 3.36 5.38
CA PHE A 18 10.48 3.80 3.99
C PHE A 18 9.76 5.12 3.81
N HIS A 19 10.27 5.92 2.87
CA HIS A 19 9.69 7.18 2.46
C HIS A 19 9.03 6.99 1.09
N ASP A 20 7.77 7.41 0.99
CA ASP A 20 6.98 7.38 -0.23
C ASP A 20 6.76 8.80 -0.73
N GLN A 21 6.98 9.01 -2.03
CA GLN A 21 6.60 10.23 -2.74
C GLN A 21 5.65 9.86 -3.87
N TYR A 22 4.51 10.52 -3.97
CA TYR A 22 3.48 10.23 -4.96
C TYR A 22 3.37 11.36 -5.98
N PHE A 23 3.22 10.99 -7.24
CA PHE A 23 3.29 11.92 -8.37
C PHE A 23 2.05 11.82 -9.24
N ASP A 24 1.54 12.96 -9.67
CA ASP A 24 0.43 13.08 -10.61
C ASP A 24 0.51 14.44 -11.31
N THR A 25 -0.34 14.65 -12.32
CA THR A 25 -0.53 15.97 -12.93
C THR A 25 -1.38 16.84 -12.02
N SER A 26 -1.37 18.16 -12.26
CA SER A 26 -2.27 19.10 -11.56
C SER A 26 -3.75 18.83 -11.80
N ALA A 27 -4.09 18.00 -12.80
CA ALA A 27 -5.45 17.59 -13.15
C ALA A 27 -5.78 16.16 -12.66
N PHE A 28 -4.94 15.56 -11.80
CA PHE A 28 -5.18 14.24 -11.19
C PHE A 28 -5.32 13.10 -12.21
N ASN A 29 -4.65 13.20 -13.37
CA ASN A 29 -4.85 12.32 -14.53
C ASN A 29 -4.56 10.83 -14.24
N LEU A 30 -3.67 10.53 -13.30
CA LEU A 30 -3.35 9.16 -12.90
C LEU A 30 -4.33 8.68 -11.83
N THR A 31 -4.45 9.44 -10.73
CA THR A 31 -5.22 9.02 -9.56
C THR A 31 -6.72 8.91 -9.84
N LEU A 32 -7.29 9.76 -10.70
CA LEU A 32 -8.70 9.63 -11.14
C LEU A 32 -8.95 8.34 -11.95
N LYS A 33 -7.90 7.66 -12.40
CA LYS A 33 -7.97 6.36 -13.09
C LYS A 33 -7.55 5.20 -12.20
N ASP A 34 -7.50 5.42 -10.88
CA ASP A 34 -6.98 4.49 -9.88
C ASP A 34 -5.52 4.05 -10.17
N MET A 35 -4.76 4.91 -10.87
CA MET A 35 -3.33 4.72 -11.12
C MET A 35 -2.51 5.54 -10.13
N TRP A 36 -1.59 4.89 -9.42
CA TRP A 36 -0.80 5.53 -8.36
C TRP A 36 0.69 5.37 -8.65
N LEU A 37 1.31 6.42 -9.17
CA LEU A 37 2.74 6.50 -9.36
C LEU A 37 3.40 6.95 -8.06
N ARG A 38 4.30 6.13 -7.52
CA ARG A 38 5.10 6.46 -6.35
C ARG A 38 6.58 6.22 -6.57
N LYS A 39 7.42 6.96 -5.84
CA LYS A 39 8.83 6.68 -5.66
C LYS A 39 9.05 6.20 -4.23
N ARG A 40 9.57 4.98 -4.07
CA ARG A 40 9.88 4.35 -2.80
C ARG A 40 11.31 3.86 -2.81
N LYS A 41 12.12 4.29 -1.84
CA LYS A 41 13.55 3.92 -1.74
C LYS A 41 14.35 4.13 -3.03
N GLY A 42 14.03 5.18 -3.80
CA GLY A 42 14.67 5.44 -5.10
C GLY A 42 14.03 4.74 -6.29
N CYS A 43 13.21 3.70 -6.07
CA CYS A 43 12.51 2.96 -7.12
C CYS A 43 11.19 3.61 -7.48
N TRP A 44 10.89 3.67 -8.77
CA TRP A 44 9.58 4.05 -9.27
C TRP A 44 8.66 2.85 -9.31
N GLU A 45 7.46 3.01 -8.77
CA GLU A 45 6.43 2.00 -8.71
C GLU A 45 5.12 2.58 -9.24
N LEU A 46 4.47 1.87 -10.15
CA LEU A 46 3.14 2.23 -10.64
C LEU A 46 2.15 1.15 -10.21
N LYS A 47 1.16 1.53 -9.40
CA LYS A 47 0.00 0.69 -9.07
C LYS A 47 -1.13 1.01 -10.05
N CYS A 48 -1.74 -0.02 -10.63
CA CYS A 48 -2.87 0.11 -11.57
C CYS A 48 -4.05 -0.78 -11.12
N PRO A 49 -5.30 -0.42 -11.45
CA PRO A 49 -6.46 -1.24 -11.14
C PRO A 49 -6.44 -2.57 -11.90
N ALA A 50 -7.03 -3.61 -11.29
CA ALA A 50 -7.08 -4.96 -11.83
C ALA A 50 -7.88 -5.12 -13.15
N SER A 51 -8.57 -4.07 -13.61
CA SER A 51 -9.29 -4.03 -14.89
C SER A 51 -8.37 -3.72 -16.08
N LEU A 52 -7.26 -3.02 -15.85
CA LEU A 52 -6.26 -2.66 -16.87
C LEU A 52 -5.11 -3.66 -16.95
N CYS A 53 -4.91 -4.43 -15.88
CA CYS A 53 -3.99 -5.55 -15.80
C CYS A 53 -4.70 -6.61 -14.97
N SER A 54 -4.71 -7.89 -15.36
CA SER A 54 -5.53 -8.94 -14.72
C SER A 54 -5.39 -9.11 -13.19
N ARG A 55 -4.47 -8.37 -12.55
CA ARG A 55 -4.17 -8.27 -11.12
C ARG A 55 -3.59 -6.87 -10.83
N TYR A 56 -3.64 -6.41 -9.58
CA TYR A 56 -2.77 -5.34 -9.10
C TYR A 56 -1.31 -5.76 -9.31
N GLN A 57 -0.64 -5.18 -10.32
CA GLN A 57 0.79 -5.34 -10.52
C GLN A 57 1.49 -4.10 -9.98
N GLU A 58 2.34 -4.27 -8.97
CA GLU A 58 3.36 -3.27 -8.67
C GLU A 58 4.44 -3.40 -9.74
N ILE A 59 4.44 -2.48 -10.71
CA ILE A 59 5.54 -2.39 -11.67
C ILE A 59 6.67 -1.64 -10.95
N THR A 60 7.54 -2.39 -10.28
CA THR A 60 8.70 -1.87 -9.52
C THR A 60 9.87 -1.46 -10.39
N ASP A 61 9.80 -1.73 -11.70
CA ASP A 61 10.88 -1.45 -12.64
C ASP A 61 10.32 -0.94 -13.97
N LEU A 62 10.17 0.39 -14.08
CA LEU A 62 9.91 1.07 -15.35
C LEU A 62 11.16 1.10 -16.26
N SER A 63 12.33 0.67 -15.75
CA SER A 63 13.62 0.62 -16.43
C SER A 63 14.01 -0.78 -16.95
N LYS A 64 13.03 -1.55 -17.46
CA LYS A 64 13.16 -2.72 -18.35
C LYS A 64 13.87 -4.00 -17.83
N SER A 65 13.19 -5.12 -18.13
CA SER A 65 13.71 -6.45 -18.49
C SER A 65 14.32 -7.33 -17.37
N LYS A 66 13.59 -8.40 -17.04
CA LYS A 66 14.01 -9.64 -16.35
C LYS A 66 15.50 -9.73 -16.01
N ARG A 67 15.82 -9.70 -14.70
CA ARG A 67 16.86 -10.57 -14.13
C ARG A 67 16.65 -10.76 -12.63
N GLN A 68 16.68 -12.03 -12.24
CA GLN A 68 16.46 -12.53 -10.89
C GLN A 68 17.61 -12.20 -9.94
N ARG A 69 17.21 -11.83 -8.72
CA ARG A 69 17.77 -12.16 -7.40
C ARG A 69 18.99 -11.39 -6.85
N ASN A 70 18.71 -10.86 -5.65
CA ASN A 70 19.53 -10.75 -4.44
C ASN A 70 20.74 -9.81 -4.46
N ALA A 71 20.50 -8.57 -4.03
CA ALA A 71 21.24 -7.83 -2.99
C ALA A 71 20.71 -6.40 -3.03
N GLU A 72 20.24 -5.88 -1.89
CA GLU A 72 20.00 -4.44 -1.63
C GLU A 72 19.61 -3.62 -2.87
N GLU A 73 18.34 -3.72 -3.29
CA GLU A 73 17.80 -3.06 -4.49
C GLU A 73 17.96 -1.53 -4.39
N GLN A 74 19.10 -1.04 -4.86
CA GLN A 74 19.30 0.36 -5.21
C GLN A 74 18.75 0.57 -6.62
N CYS A 75 17.48 0.98 -6.73
CA CYS A 75 17.05 1.68 -7.92
C CYS A 75 17.64 3.09 -7.87
N LEU A 76 18.67 3.32 -8.68
CA LEU A 76 19.19 4.64 -8.96
C LEU A 76 18.81 5.01 -10.40
N SER A 77 17.56 5.42 -10.61
CA SER A 77 17.22 6.25 -11.78
C SER A 77 17.26 7.71 -11.33
N GLU A 78 18.39 8.37 -11.54
CA GLU A 78 18.58 9.79 -11.22
C GLU A 78 17.95 10.72 -12.28
N ASP A 79 17.70 10.22 -13.49
CA ASP A 79 17.06 11.02 -14.54
C ASP A 79 15.54 11.12 -14.32
N GLU A 80 15.13 12.22 -13.71
CA GLU A 80 13.73 12.60 -13.47
C GLU A 80 13.21 13.64 -14.45
N SER A 81 13.94 13.89 -15.56
CA SER A 81 13.52 14.87 -16.58
C SER A 81 12.14 14.55 -17.16
N TRP A 82 11.82 13.28 -17.32
CA TRP A 82 10.53 12.78 -17.78
C TRP A 82 9.35 13.22 -16.90
N LEU A 83 9.55 13.47 -15.59
CA LEU A 83 8.48 14.02 -14.74
C LEU A 83 8.03 15.39 -15.26
N LYS A 84 8.99 16.24 -15.67
CA LYS A 84 8.68 17.56 -16.22
C LYS A 84 8.03 17.44 -17.60
N GLU A 85 8.50 16.54 -18.44
CA GLU A 85 7.91 16.30 -19.77
C GLU A 85 6.45 15.85 -19.68
N LEU A 86 6.12 15.04 -18.67
CA LEU A 86 4.77 14.56 -18.41
C LEU A 86 3.93 15.47 -17.48
N ASN A 87 4.49 16.61 -17.05
CA ASN A 87 3.87 17.53 -16.08
C ASN A 87 3.47 16.85 -14.76
N LEU A 88 4.27 15.91 -14.28
CA LEU A 88 4.09 15.20 -13.01
C LEU A 88 4.78 15.97 -11.88
N GLY A 89 4.01 16.31 -10.85
CA GLY A 89 4.50 16.93 -9.62
C GLY A 89 4.27 16.01 -8.42
N CYS A 90 5.18 16.04 -7.45
CA CYS A 90 4.96 15.37 -6.18
C CYS A 90 3.77 16.02 -5.46
N PHE A 91 2.71 15.25 -5.23
CA PHE A 91 1.48 15.75 -4.61
C PHE A 91 1.33 15.31 -3.15
N ALA A 92 1.98 14.21 -2.75
CA ALA A 92 1.98 13.70 -1.39
C ALA A 92 3.31 13.01 -1.10
N GLU A 93 3.83 13.21 0.11
CA GLU A 93 4.98 12.47 0.60
C GLU A 93 4.83 12.20 2.09
N PHE A 94 5.25 11.01 2.51
CA PHE A 94 5.26 10.64 3.93
C PHE A 94 6.16 9.43 4.18
N THR A 95 6.72 9.38 5.37
CA THR A 95 7.49 8.24 5.87
C THR A 95 6.59 7.29 6.66
N THR A 96 6.69 6.00 6.35
CA THR A 96 6.03 4.92 7.08
C THR A 96 7.06 4.08 7.83
N VAL A 97 6.80 3.84 9.11
CA VAL A 97 7.42 2.75 9.88
C VAL A 97 6.45 1.58 9.89
N ARG A 98 6.85 0.47 9.27
CA ARG A 98 6.08 -0.78 9.17
C ARG A 98 6.68 -1.83 10.08
N ARG A 99 5.84 -2.43 10.92
CA ARG A 99 6.14 -3.68 11.63
C ARG A 99 5.34 -4.81 11.01
N SER A 100 6.04 -5.83 10.53
CA SER A 100 5.45 -6.94 9.81
C SER A 100 5.47 -8.20 10.66
N PHE A 101 4.36 -8.94 10.62
CA PHE A 101 4.15 -10.20 11.33
C PHE A 101 3.57 -11.24 10.38
N THR A 102 3.78 -12.51 10.70
CA THR A 102 3.15 -13.64 10.00
C THR A 102 2.38 -14.49 11.00
N VAL A 103 1.19 -14.94 10.62
CA VAL A 103 0.40 -15.91 11.39
C VAL A 103 0.82 -17.32 10.98
N ASP A 104 1.68 -17.95 11.78
CA ASP A 104 2.14 -19.35 11.63
C ASP A 104 2.36 -19.82 10.17
N GLU A 105 2.08 -21.09 9.87
CA GLU A 105 2.16 -21.69 8.52
C GLU A 105 0.96 -21.32 7.63
N ASP A 106 0.04 -20.47 8.10
CA ASP A 106 -1.20 -20.13 7.39
C ASP A 106 -0.98 -19.14 6.23
N GLY A 107 0.22 -18.58 6.09
CA GLY A 107 0.58 -17.68 5.00
C GLY A 107 -0.13 -16.33 5.05
N VAL A 108 -0.59 -15.92 6.24
CA VAL A 108 -1.19 -14.61 6.48
C VAL A 108 -0.11 -13.64 6.94
N GLN A 109 -0.03 -12.48 6.29
CA GLN A 109 0.85 -11.38 6.65
C GLN A 109 0.02 -10.28 7.34
N ILE A 110 0.57 -9.70 8.41
CA ILE A 110 -0.02 -8.57 9.11
C ILE A 110 1.01 -7.44 9.12
N ASP A 111 0.65 -6.30 8.55
CA ASP A 111 1.48 -5.11 8.51
C ASP A 111 0.87 -4.01 9.36
N LEU A 112 1.59 -3.58 10.39
CA LEU A 112 1.24 -2.43 11.23
C LEU A 112 2.05 -1.22 10.79
N ASP A 113 1.37 -0.27 10.16
CA ASP A 113 1.96 0.95 9.64
C ASP A 113 1.71 2.13 10.57
N GLN A 114 2.76 2.93 10.75
CA GLN A 114 2.68 4.24 11.37
C GLN A 114 3.29 5.27 10.40
N ALA A 115 2.47 6.20 9.95
CA ALA A 115 2.92 7.32 9.14
C ALA A 115 3.36 8.50 10.02
N ASP A 116 4.34 9.27 9.54
CA ASP A 116 4.88 10.45 10.20
C ASP A 116 3.87 11.60 10.40
N PHE A 117 2.76 11.61 9.67
CA PHE A 117 1.62 12.52 9.87
C PHE A 117 0.64 12.06 10.97
N GLY A 118 1.05 11.12 11.82
CA GLY A 118 0.32 10.71 13.02
C GLY A 118 -0.89 9.81 12.75
N TYR A 119 -0.87 9.04 11.65
CA TYR A 119 -1.89 8.04 11.36
C TYR A 119 -1.30 6.63 11.41
N SER A 120 -2.05 5.69 11.99
CA SER A 120 -1.67 4.28 12.07
C SER A 120 -2.77 3.41 11.48
N VAL A 121 -2.37 2.37 10.75
CA VAL A 121 -3.30 1.40 10.15
C VAL A 121 -2.69 0.00 10.21
N GLY A 122 -3.53 -1.01 10.36
CA GLY A 122 -3.15 -2.42 10.25
C GLY A 122 -3.74 -3.03 8.98
N GLU A 123 -2.93 -3.74 8.21
CA GLU A 123 -3.33 -4.47 7.01
C GLU A 123 -3.15 -5.98 7.26
N ILE A 124 -4.15 -6.80 6.90
CA ILE A 124 -4.06 -8.27 6.91
C ILE A 124 -4.13 -8.73 5.46
N GLU A 125 -3.06 -9.36 4.99
CA GLU A 125 -2.91 -9.76 3.59
C GLU A 125 -2.66 -11.26 3.48
N VAL A 126 -3.26 -11.88 2.45
CA VAL A 126 -3.00 -13.27 2.07
C VAL A 126 -2.70 -13.28 0.58
N ILE A 127 -1.49 -13.72 0.24
CA ILE A 127 -1.08 -13.82 -1.17
C ILE A 127 -1.60 -15.13 -1.74
N VAL A 128 -2.39 -15.03 -2.82
CA VAL A 128 -2.95 -16.17 -3.53
C VAL A 128 -2.32 -16.25 -4.92
N SER A 129 -1.89 -17.46 -5.31
CA SER A 129 -1.39 -17.74 -6.66
C SER A 129 -2.46 -17.49 -7.72
N ASP A 130 -2.07 -17.36 -8.98
CA ASP A 130 -3.03 -17.23 -10.09
C ASP A 130 -4.02 -18.40 -10.12
N GLY A 131 -5.32 -18.12 -10.20
CA GLY A 131 -6.38 -19.13 -10.11
C GLY A 131 -6.49 -19.84 -8.75
N GLY A 132 -5.83 -19.35 -7.71
CA GLY A 132 -5.94 -19.89 -6.36
C GLY A 132 -7.26 -19.52 -5.67
N ASP A 133 -7.47 -20.11 -4.50
CA ASP A 133 -8.74 -20.00 -3.76
C ASP A 133 -8.85 -18.68 -2.97
N VAL A 134 -9.52 -17.70 -3.59
CA VAL A 134 -9.82 -16.40 -2.98
C VAL A 134 -10.72 -16.55 -1.75
N GLN A 135 -11.64 -17.52 -1.73
CA GLN A 135 -12.56 -17.70 -0.61
C GLN A 135 -11.82 -18.22 0.63
N SER A 136 -10.89 -19.16 0.44
CA SER A 136 -9.99 -19.61 1.50
C SER A 136 -9.15 -18.46 2.06
N ALA A 137 -8.63 -17.59 1.20
CA ALA A 137 -7.88 -16.41 1.64
C ALA A 137 -8.72 -15.42 2.45
N LEU A 138 -9.95 -15.12 2.01
CA LEU A 138 -10.89 -14.27 2.74
C LEU A 138 -11.23 -14.85 4.12
N GLU A 139 -11.44 -16.16 4.20
CA GLU A 139 -11.73 -16.84 5.46
C GLU A 139 -10.55 -16.80 6.44
N LYS A 140 -9.31 -16.93 5.93
CA LYS A 140 -8.09 -16.75 6.73
C LYS A 140 -7.96 -15.33 7.27
N ILE A 141 -8.25 -14.32 6.44
CA ILE A 141 -8.26 -12.90 6.86
C ILE A 141 -9.30 -12.71 7.97
N ARG A 142 -10.53 -13.19 7.76
CA ARG A 142 -11.62 -13.08 8.74
C ARG A 142 -11.24 -13.71 10.09
N LYS A 143 -10.77 -14.95 10.09
CA LYS A 143 -10.33 -15.65 11.31
C LYS A 143 -9.18 -14.93 12.00
N THR A 144 -8.23 -14.40 11.24
CA THR A 144 -7.09 -13.65 11.80
C THR A 144 -7.57 -12.36 12.47
N ALA A 145 -8.45 -11.61 11.81
CA ALA A 145 -9.04 -10.39 12.36
C ALA A 145 -9.80 -10.68 13.66
N GLU A 146 -10.63 -11.72 13.70
CA GLU A 146 -11.37 -12.15 14.90
C GLU A 146 -10.44 -12.47 16.07
N ARG A 147 -9.31 -13.13 15.80
CA ARG A 147 -8.29 -13.45 16.83
C ARG A 147 -7.55 -12.22 17.35
N LEU A 148 -7.32 -11.21 16.50
CA LEU A 148 -6.68 -9.95 16.89
C LEU A 148 -7.63 -9.01 17.65
N GLY A 149 -8.94 -9.24 17.54
CA GLY A 149 -10.01 -8.53 18.22
C GLY A 149 -11.07 -8.05 17.24
N GLU A 150 -12.35 -8.15 17.63
CA GLU A 150 -13.44 -7.67 16.81
C GLU A 150 -13.43 -6.14 16.73
N LEU A 151 -13.15 -5.62 15.53
CA LEU A 151 -13.53 -4.27 15.16
C LEU A 151 -15.02 -4.29 14.78
N THR A 152 -15.79 -3.30 15.24
CA THR A 152 -17.17 -3.13 14.77
C THR A 152 -17.18 -2.81 13.27
N ASP A 153 -18.25 -3.13 12.56
CA ASP A 153 -18.34 -2.83 11.13
C ASP A 153 -18.24 -1.33 10.84
N GLU A 154 -18.65 -0.49 11.78
CA GLU A 154 -18.42 0.96 11.76
C GLU A 154 -16.94 1.29 11.83
N GLN A 155 -16.18 0.67 12.74
CA GLN A 155 -14.73 0.86 12.85
C GLN A 155 -14.00 0.38 11.59
N LYS A 156 -14.44 -0.72 10.96
CA LYS A 156 -13.86 -1.21 9.70
C LYS A 156 -14.14 -0.25 8.54
N THR A 157 -15.35 0.28 8.44
CA THR A 157 -15.77 1.18 7.35
C THR A 157 -15.13 2.57 7.46
N LEU A 158 -14.78 3.01 8.68
CA LEU A 158 -14.13 4.29 8.95
C LEU A 158 -12.60 4.29 8.71
N LEU A 159 -11.97 3.11 8.56
CA LEU A 159 -10.53 3.00 8.34
C LEU A 159 -10.19 3.23 6.87
N GLY A 160 -10.02 4.50 6.51
CA GLY A 160 -9.40 4.87 5.23
C GLY A 160 -7.93 4.45 5.19
N GLY A 161 -7.43 4.16 4.00
CA GLY A 161 -5.98 3.97 3.79
C GLY A 161 -5.19 5.24 4.15
N LYS A 162 -3.87 5.09 4.34
CA LYS A 162 -2.97 6.22 4.67
C LYS A 162 -3.13 7.39 3.69
N MET A 163 -3.22 7.10 2.40
CA MET A 163 -3.40 8.10 1.36
C MET A 163 -4.74 8.84 1.48
N ASN A 164 -5.84 8.13 1.75
CA ASN A 164 -7.16 8.75 1.92
C ASN A 164 -7.14 9.77 3.06
N VAL A 165 -6.53 9.40 4.19
CA VAL A 165 -6.38 10.30 5.35
C VAL A 165 -5.48 11.47 5.03
N PHE A 166 -4.37 11.24 4.32
CA PHE A 166 -3.46 12.30 3.89
C PHE A 166 -4.18 13.32 2.98
N LEU A 167 -4.84 12.85 1.93
CA LEU A 167 -5.56 13.71 0.98
C LEU A 167 -6.67 14.49 1.68
N LYS A 168 -7.48 13.83 2.52
CA LYS A 168 -8.54 14.52 3.28
C LYS A 168 -8.02 15.66 4.15
N ARG A 169 -6.80 15.53 4.72
CA ARG A 169 -6.19 16.55 5.59
C ARG A 169 -5.46 17.65 4.82
N HIS A 170 -4.72 17.28 3.78
CA HIS A 170 -3.74 18.16 3.13
C HIS A 170 -4.15 18.59 1.71
N ARG A 171 -5.04 17.85 1.04
CA ARG A 171 -5.50 18.09 -0.33
C ARG A 171 -7.00 17.77 -0.50
N PRO A 172 -7.89 18.50 0.20
CA PRO A 172 -9.33 18.18 0.20
C PRO A 172 -9.98 18.23 -1.19
N GLU A 173 -9.55 19.14 -2.07
CA GLU A 173 -10.03 19.20 -3.46
C GLU A 173 -9.73 17.90 -4.22
N HIS A 174 -8.50 17.39 -4.10
CA HIS A 174 -8.10 16.12 -4.73
C HIS A 174 -8.90 14.96 -4.13
N TYR A 175 -9.07 14.94 -2.81
CA TYR A 175 -9.89 13.93 -2.13
C TYR A 175 -11.34 13.91 -2.63
N GLU A 176 -11.95 15.09 -2.79
CA GLU A 176 -13.32 15.22 -3.29
C GLU A 176 -13.48 14.75 -4.74
N GLU A 177 -12.54 15.07 -5.63
CA GLU A 177 -12.57 14.57 -7.01
C GLU A 177 -12.47 13.04 -7.06
N LEU A 178 -11.64 12.43 -6.22
CA LEU A 178 -11.54 10.98 -6.15
C LEU A 178 -12.82 10.31 -5.61
N LEU A 179 -13.53 10.94 -4.69
CA LEU A 179 -14.84 10.47 -4.23
C LEU A 179 -15.90 10.58 -5.35
N LYS A 180 -15.90 11.66 -6.14
CA LYS A 180 -16.83 11.84 -7.26
C LYS A 180 -16.62 10.76 -8.33
N GLU A 181 -15.37 10.42 -8.62
CA GLU A 181 -15.00 9.39 -9.58
C GLU A 181 -15.02 7.95 -9.00
N HIS A 182 -15.48 7.78 -7.75
CA HIS A 182 -15.61 6.48 -7.07
C HIS A 182 -14.29 5.70 -7.00
N VAL A 183 -13.16 6.42 -6.93
CA VAL A 183 -11.83 5.83 -6.70
C VAL A 183 -11.61 5.58 -5.21
N LEU A 184 -12.14 6.45 -4.35
CA LEU A 184 -12.08 6.35 -2.88
C LEU A 184 -13.43 6.04 -2.24
#